data_AF-A0A8T4QV67-F1
#
_entry.id   AF-A0A8T4QV67-F1
#
_cell.length_a   1.000
_cell.length_b   1.000
_cell.length_c   1.000
_cell.angle_alpha   90.00
_cell.angle_beta   90.00
_cell.angle_gamma   90.00
#
_symmetry.space_group_name_H-M   'P 1'
#
loop_
_entity.id
_entity.type
_entity.pdbx_description
1 polymer ?
#
loop_
_entity_poly.entity_id
_entity_poly.type
_entity_poly.pdbx_seq_one_letter_code
_entity_poly.pdbx_strand_id
1 'polypeptide(L)'
;MKKSSSEAMHVGIENPKTYRKEVLTSAIDTIQILKRYETLRTLRKEKADQTLTLRKHIKELRDMFGEFHNLPNVHIETEHPHQHSSKNKKTVHPKEPHNPYLDKLQRDISTLRSKLNSL
;
A
#
# COMPACT_ATOMS: atom_id res chain seq x y z
N MET A 1 -37.74 -53.27 -11.99
CA MET A 1 -37.11 -51.95 -11.83
C MET A 1 -35.64 -52.07 -12.22
N LYS A 2 -35.25 -51.55 -13.40
CA LYS A 2 -33.85 -51.56 -13.86
C LYS A 2 -33.12 -50.36 -13.26
N LYS A 3 -32.09 -50.59 -12.44
CA LYS A 3 -31.19 -49.55 -11.94
C LYS A 3 -30.42 -49.00 -13.14
N SER A 4 -30.71 -47.76 -13.53
CA SER A 4 -29.89 -47.01 -14.48
C SER A 4 -28.55 -46.71 -13.82
N SER A 5 -27.56 -47.56 -14.11
CA SER A 5 -26.15 -47.28 -13.87
C SER A 5 -25.80 -46.01 -14.65
N SER A 6 -25.78 -44.87 -13.97
CA SER A 6 -25.20 -43.63 -14.48
C SER A 6 -23.72 -43.89 -14.71
N GLU A 7 -23.35 -44.25 -15.94
CA GLU A 7 -21.97 -44.34 -16.38
C GLU A 7 -21.29 -43.00 -16.10
N ALA A 8 -20.37 -42.98 -15.13
CA ALA A 8 -19.62 -41.78 -14.81
C ALA A 8 -18.77 -41.39 -16.02
N MET A 9 -19.09 -40.25 -16.62
CA MET A 9 -18.33 -39.69 -17.72
C MET A 9 -17.00 -39.15 -17.17
N HIS A 10 -15.91 -39.87 -17.45
CA HIS A 10 -14.57 -39.46 -17.04
C HIS A 10 -13.97 -38.58 -18.14
N VAL A 11 -13.70 -37.32 -17.83
CA VAL A 11 -13.01 -36.40 -18.75
C VAL A 11 -11.51 -36.51 -18.52
N GLY A 12 -10.77 -36.98 -19.53
CA GLY A 12 -9.31 -37.04 -19.51
C GLY A 12 -8.69 -35.67 -19.82
N ILE A 13 -7.64 -35.31 -19.10
CA ILE A 13 -6.82 -34.13 -19.43
C ILE A 13 -5.69 -34.60 -20.34
N GLU A 14 -5.63 -34.10 -21.58
CA GLU A 14 -4.61 -34.49 -22.56
C GLU A 14 -3.18 -34.18 -22.07
N ASN A 15 -2.97 -33.02 -21.45
CA ASN A 15 -1.67 -32.56 -20.97
C ASN A 15 -1.71 -32.06 -19.52
N PRO A 16 -1.72 -32.96 -18.52
CA PRO A 16 -1.89 -32.59 -17.13
C PRO A 16 -0.74 -31.75 -16.57
N LYS A 17 0.47 -31.89 -17.12
CA LYS A 17 1.63 -31.07 -16.71
C LYS A 17 1.45 -29.59 -17.09
N THR A 18 1.03 -29.32 -18.32
CA THR A 18 0.80 -27.96 -18.81
C THR A 18 -0.30 -27.28 -18.01
N TYR A 19 -1.42 -27.98 -17.80
CA TYR A 19 -2.54 -27.45 -17.02
C TYR A 19 -2.15 -27.13 -15.57
N ARG A 20 -1.35 -28.01 -14.92
CA ARG A 20 -0.81 -27.71 -13.58
C ARG A 20 0.09 -26.47 -13.57
N LYS A 21 0.93 -26.29 -14.60
CA LYS A 21 1.77 -25.09 -14.72
C LYS A 21 0.92 -23.84 -14.85
N GLU A 22 -0.11 -23.85 -15.71
CA GLU A 22 -1.03 -22.72 -15.88
C GLU A 22 -1.76 -22.36 -14.59
N VAL A 23 -2.29 -23.36 -13.87
CA VAL A 23 -2.97 -23.14 -12.59
C VAL A 23 -2.03 -22.53 -11.56
N LEU A 24 -0.79 -23.04 -11.43
CA LEU A 24 0.19 -22.51 -10.48
C LEU A 24 0.64 -21.09 -10.85
N THR A 25 0.85 -20.81 -12.13
CA THR A 25 1.18 -19.46 -12.61
C THR A 25 0.05 -18.48 -12.31
N SER A 26 -1.20 -18.85 -12.63
CA SER A 26 -2.38 -18.03 -12.34
C SER A 26 -2.54 -17.75 -10.84
N ALA A 27 -2.28 -18.76 -9.98
CA ALA A 27 -2.28 -18.58 -8.54
C ALA A 27 -1.20 -17.60 -8.07
N ILE A 28 0.02 -17.69 -8.62
CA ILE A 28 1.11 -16.75 -8.32
C ILE A 28 0.72 -15.32 -8.70
N ASP A 29 0.15 -15.13 -9.90
CA ASP A 29 -0.24 -13.80 -10.40
C ASP A 29 -1.36 -13.20 -9.53
N THR A 30 -2.33 -14.01 -9.13
CA THR A 30 -3.41 -13.61 -8.22
C THR A 30 -2.84 -13.13 -6.88
N ILE A 31 -1.91 -13.87 -6.30
CA ILE A 31 -1.28 -13.48 -5.02
C ILE A 31 -0.45 -12.20 -5.18
N GLN A 32 0.21 -11.99 -6.32
CA GLN A 32 0.92 -10.74 -6.60
C GLN A 32 -0.03 -9.54 -6.67
N ILE A 33 -1.20 -9.70 -7.27
CA ILE A 33 -2.24 -8.65 -7.31
C ILE A 33 -2.69 -8.31 -5.89
N LEU A 34 -2.96 -9.33 -5.06
CA LEU A 34 -3.35 -9.14 -3.66
C LEU A 34 -2.26 -8.40 -2.87
N LYS A 35 -0.98 -8.76 -3.08
CA LYS A 35 0.15 -8.08 -2.45
C LYS A 35 0.18 -6.59 -2.82
N ARG A 36 0.04 -6.26 -4.11
CA ARG A 36 0.00 -4.86 -4.59
C ARG A 36 -1.19 -4.10 -4.01
N TYR A 37 -2.35 -4.73 -3.94
CA TYR A 37 -3.54 -4.13 -3.35
C TYR A 37 -3.33 -3.76 -1.89
N GLU A 38 -2.80 -4.68 -1.07
CA GLU A 38 -2.54 -4.42 0.35
C GLU A 38 -1.50 -3.30 0.54
N THR A 39 -0.44 -3.26 -0.28
CA THR A 39 0.53 -2.14 -0.25
C THR A 39 -0.11 -0.80 -0.64
N LEU A 40 -1.02 -0.78 -1.61
CA LEU A 40 -1.72 0.44 -2.00
C LEU A 40 -2.67 0.90 -0.89
N ARG A 41 -3.32 -0.04 -0.20
CA ARG A 41 -4.21 0.22 0.91
C ARG A 41 -3.47 0.87 2.08
N THR A 42 -2.29 0.37 2.46
CA THR A 42 -1.47 0.98 3.51
C THR A 42 -1.02 2.40 3.13
N LEU A 43 -0.50 2.58 1.91
CA LEU A 43 -0.12 3.90 1.38
C LEU A 43 -1.27 4.91 1.39
N ARG A 44 -2.48 4.48 1.02
CA ARG A 44 -3.67 5.36 1.06
C ARG A 44 -3.98 5.81 2.49
N LYS A 45 -3.86 4.90 3.47
CA LYS A 45 -4.09 5.22 4.88
C LYS A 45 -3.06 6.23 5.38
N GLU A 46 -1.78 5.98 5.12
CA GLU A 46 -0.70 6.91 5.50
C GLU A 46 -0.89 8.30 4.89
N LYS A 47 -1.25 8.36 3.60
CA LYS A 47 -1.52 9.64 2.92
C LYS A 47 -2.73 10.37 3.52
N ALA A 48 -3.77 9.64 3.92
CA ALA A 48 -4.93 10.22 4.58
C ALA A 48 -4.55 10.83 5.94
N ASP A 49 -3.76 10.11 6.74
CA ASP A 49 -3.27 10.56 8.05
C ASP A 49 -2.37 11.81 7.91
N GLN A 50 -1.46 11.82 6.92
CA GLN A 50 -0.63 12.98 6.59
C GLN A 50 -1.47 14.18 6.17
N THR A 51 -2.50 13.97 5.34
CA THR A 51 -3.40 15.05 4.88
C THR A 51 -4.18 15.64 6.06
N LEU A 52 -4.66 14.79 6.97
CA LEU A 52 -5.35 15.24 8.17
C LEU A 52 -4.42 16.08 9.07
N THR A 53 -3.18 15.64 9.23
CA THR A 53 -2.15 16.35 10.00
C THR A 53 -1.83 17.71 9.38
N LEU A 54 -1.66 17.76 8.06
CA LEU A 54 -1.43 19.01 7.33
C LEU A 54 -2.59 20.00 7.52
N ARG A 55 -3.85 19.52 7.45
CA ARG A 55 -5.03 20.35 7.69
C ARG A 55 -5.05 20.92 9.10
N LYS A 56 -4.63 20.15 10.11
CA LYS A 56 -4.51 20.64 11.50
C LYS A 56 -3.48 21.77 11.58
N HIS A 57 -2.29 21.58 11.01
CA HIS A 57 -1.26 22.62 11.00
C HIS A 57 -1.67 23.88 10.24
N ILE A 58 -2.37 23.75 9.11
CA ILE A 58 -2.92 24.91 8.39
C ILE A 58 -3.91 25.68 9.27
N LYS A 59 -4.76 24.96 10.01
CA LYS A 59 -5.72 25.57 10.95
C LYS A 59 -4.97 26.29 12.09
N GLU A 60 -4.01 25.64 12.71
CA GLU A 60 -3.17 26.22 13.77
C GLU A 60 -2.44 27.48 13.29
N LEU A 61 -1.83 27.45 12.11
CA LEU A 61 -1.20 28.61 11.49
C LEU A 61 -2.19 29.76 11.29
N ARG A 62 -3.36 29.48 10.71
CA ARG A 62 -4.40 30.48 10.49
C ARG A 62 -4.88 31.09 11.80
N ASP A 63 -5.08 30.27 12.83
CA ASP A 63 -5.57 30.73 14.13
C ASP A 63 -4.48 31.64 14.77
N MET A 64 -3.19 31.29 14.69
CA MET A 64 -2.08 32.18 15.10
C MET A 64 -2.04 33.49 14.30
N PHE A 65 -2.18 33.45 12.97
CA PHE A 65 -2.23 34.67 12.15
C PHE A 65 -3.43 35.56 12.50
N GLY A 66 -4.56 34.96 12.86
CA GLY A 66 -5.72 35.70 13.39
C GLY A 66 -5.40 36.45 14.68
N GLU A 67 -4.63 35.83 15.58
CA GLU A 67 -4.14 36.49 16.79
C GLU A 67 -3.17 37.64 16.48
N PHE A 68 -2.31 37.49 15.46
CA PHE A 68 -1.42 38.58 15.01
C PHE A 68 -2.18 39.77 14.42
N HIS A 69 -3.30 39.56 13.72
CA HIS A 69 -4.13 40.65 13.20
C HIS A 69 -4.84 41.45 14.30
N ASN A 70 -4.97 40.90 15.51
CA ASN A 70 -5.57 41.59 16.65
C ASN A 70 -4.56 42.40 17.47
N LEU A 71 -3.27 42.40 17.09
CA LEU A 71 -2.28 43.25 17.71
C LEU A 71 -2.40 44.69 17.16
N PRO A 72 -2.21 45.72 18.01
CA PRO A 72 -2.22 47.10 17.54
C PRO A 72 -1.13 47.29 16.46
N ASN A 73 -1.50 47.97 15.38
CA ASN A 73 -0.59 48.31 14.28
C ASN A 73 0.51 49.26 14.79
N VAL A 74 1.62 48.71 15.27
CA VAL A 74 2.83 49.49 15.55
C VAL A 74 3.56 49.66 14.23
N HIS A 75 3.59 50.88 13.69
CA HIS A 75 4.47 51.22 12.56
C HIS A 75 5.91 51.18 13.05
N ILE A 76 6.58 50.04 12.83
CA ILE A 76 8.01 49.91 13.07
C ILE A 76 8.68 50.03 11.69
N GLU A 77 9.28 51.19 11.42
CA GLU A 77 10.24 51.33 10.32
C GLU A 77 11.35 50.30 10.54
N THR A 78 11.42 49.28 9.68
CA THR A 78 12.42 48.22 9.79
C THR A 78 13.24 48.19 8.51
N GLU A 79 14.50 48.63 8.62
CA GLU A 79 15.53 48.38 7.62
C GLU A 79 15.74 46.86 7.50
N HIS A 80 15.60 46.34 6.28
CA HIS A 80 15.78 44.92 5.98
C HIS A 80 17.24 44.46 6.17
N PRO A 81 17.44 43.28 6.75
CA PRO A 81 18.27 42.30 6.05
C PRO A 81 17.61 40.91 6.01
N HIS A 82 17.31 40.46 4.79
CA HIS A 82 16.92 39.08 4.50
C HIS A 82 18.09 38.12 4.70
N GLN A 83 18.06 37.29 5.76
CA GLN A 83 18.75 35.99 5.75
C GLN A 83 17.97 34.96 6.59
N HIS A 84 17.05 34.24 5.95
CA HIS A 84 16.58 32.97 6.48
C HIS A 84 17.36 31.82 5.85
N SER A 85 18.27 31.25 6.63
CA SER A 85 18.92 29.98 6.31
C SER A 85 17.89 28.85 6.34
N SER A 86 17.64 28.25 5.18
CA SER A 86 16.81 27.04 5.09
C SER A 86 17.59 25.86 5.68
N LYS A 87 17.33 25.51 6.94
CA LYS A 87 17.84 24.26 7.52
C LYS A 87 17.12 23.08 6.84
N ASN A 88 17.90 22.28 6.13
CA ASN A 88 17.52 21.00 5.54
C ASN A 88 16.72 20.14 6.54
N LYS A 89 15.42 19.94 6.24
CA LYS A 89 14.62 18.90 6.91
C LYS A 89 15.06 17.55 6.34
N LYS A 90 15.74 16.74 7.14
CA LYS A 90 15.96 15.32 6.84
C LYS A 90 14.59 14.64 6.72
N THR A 91 14.30 14.11 5.54
CA THR A 91 13.19 13.19 5.30
C THR A 91 13.42 11.93 6.12
N VAL A 92 12.76 11.84 7.27
CA VAL A 92 12.62 10.57 8.00
C VAL A 92 11.61 9.75 7.19
N HIS A 93 12.10 8.78 6.42
CA HIS A 93 11.22 7.75 5.87
C HIS A 93 10.58 7.02 7.04
N PRO A 94 9.24 7.02 7.17
CA PRO A 94 8.57 6.16 8.13
C PRO A 94 8.99 4.73 7.84
N LYS A 95 9.41 3.99 8.87
CA LYS A 95 9.61 2.54 8.76
C LYS A 95 8.28 1.95 8.30
N GLU A 96 8.32 1.20 7.19
CA GLU A 96 7.14 0.53 6.66
C GLU A 96 6.45 -0.23 7.80
N PRO A 97 5.14 -0.04 8.02
CA PRO A 97 4.43 -0.81 9.03
C PRO A 97 4.52 -2.28 8.64
N HIS A 98 5.08 -3.09 9.55
CA HIS A 98 5.19 -4.53 9.38
C HIS A 98 3.79 -5.13 9.22
N ASN A 99 3.43 -5.52 8.00
CA ASN A 99 2.15 -6.14 7.70
C ASN A 99 2.34 -7.67 7.63
N PRO A 100 1.94 -8.43 8.67
CA PRO A 100 2.16 -9.89 8.73
C PRO A 100 1.42 -10.63 7.60
N TYR A 101 0.43 -10.00 6.98
CA TYR A 101 -0.28 -10.55 5.83
C TYR A 101 0.58 -10.54 4.55
N LEU A 102 1.42 -9.51 4.35
CA LEU A 102 2.35 -9.46 3.22
C LEU A 102 3.40 -10.57 3.30
N ASP A 103 3.86 -10.89 4.51
CA ASP A 103 4.81 -11.99 4.74
C ASP A 103 4.20 -13.35 4.47
N LYS A 104 2.90 -13.51 4.79
CA LYS A 104 2.16 -14.71 4.44
C LYS A 104 2.06 -14.86 2.92
N LEU A 105 1.63 -13.81 2.21
CA LEU A 105 1.57 -13.83 0.74
C LEU A 105 2.93 -14.12 0.10
N GLN A 106 4.03 -13.60 0.68
CA GLN A 106 5.39 -13.86 0.20
C GLN A 106 5.81 -15.33 0.40
N ARG A 107 5.43 -15.94 1.53
CA ARG A 107 5.63 -17.38 1.77
C ARG A 107 4.83 -18.20 0.78
N ASP A 108 3.55 -17.88 0.56
CA ASP A 108 2.67 -18.59 -0.36
C ASP A 108 3.20 -18.54 -1.81
N ILE A 109 3.70 -17.39 -2.28
CA ILE A 109 4.38 -17.28 -3.58
C ILE A 109 5.60 -18.19 -3.65
N SER A 110 6.42 -18.20 -2.60
CA SER A 110 7.63 -19.03 -2.56
C SER A 110 7.30 -20.52 -2.64
N THR A 111 6.25 -20.95 -1.95
CA THR A 111 5.76 -22.34 -1.99
C THR A 111 5.17 -22.71 -3.35
N LEU A 112 4.46 -21.80 -4.02
CA LEU A 112 3.94 -22.08 -5.36
C LEU A 112 5.05 -22.13 -6.41
N ARG A 113 6.06 -21.27 -6.30
CA ARG A 113 7.24 -21.30 -7.17
C ARG A 113 8.06 -22.57 -7.01
N SER A 114 8.26 -23.05 -5.78
CA SER A 114 8.95 -24.33 -5.58
C SER A 114 8.18 -25.49 -6.19
N LYS A 115 6.84 -25.51 -6.05
CA LYS A 115 5.97 -26.50 -6.71
C LYS A 115 6.05 -26.42 -8.24
N LEU A 116 6.05 -25.21 -8.81
CA LEU A 116 6.19 -25.00 -10.25
C LEU A 116 7.53 -25.53 -10.78
N ASN A 117 8.62 -25.29 -10.04
CA ASN A 117 9.96 -25.74 -10.42
C ASN A 117 10.15 -27.26 -10.26
N SER A 118 9.31 -27.91 -9.45
CA SER A 118 9.33 -29.38 -9.26
C SER A 118 8.50 -30.17 -10.29
N LEU A 119 7.85 -29.50 -11.26
CA LEU A 119 6.94 -30.09 -12.27
C LEU A 119 7.58 -30.28 -13.65
#